data_AF-F5VVY9-F1
#
_entry.id   AF-F5VVY9-F1
#
_cell.length_a   1.000
_cell.length_b   1.000
_cell.length_c   1.000
_cell.angle_alpha   90.00
_cell.angle_beta   90.00
_cell.angle_gamma   90.00
#
_symmetry.space_group_name_H-M   'P 1'
#
loop_
_entity.id
_entity.type
_entity.pdbx_description
1 polymer ?
#
loop_
_entity_poly.entity_id
_entity_poly.type
_entity_poly.pdbx_seq_one_letter_code
_entity_poly.pdbx_strand_id
1 'polypeptide(L)'
;MSTNYSTTNQSYKHLSEAERGEIEAYLSVGLKPAEIARRLGRNRSTITREINRAITQVKKVNGQKVYYQHYYADAAHNRYRHAREASYYLKLDCVSDDFLREFTEAMREKPRGA
;
A
#
# COMPACT_ATOMS: atom_id res chain seq x y z
N MET A 1 13.40 14.11 30.36
CA MET A 1 12.10 13.74 29.76
C MET A 1 12.36 12.73 28.66
N SER A 2 12.28 11.43 28.97
CA SER A 2 12.50 10.35 28.01
C SER A 2 11.20 10.05 27.26
N THR A 3 11.19 10.30 25.95
CA THR A 3 10.08 9.97 25.06
C THR A 3 10.08 8.47 24.77
N ASN A 4 9.16 7.74 25.41
CA ASN A 4 8.96 6.31 25.17
C ASN A 4 8.18 6.13 23.85
N TYR A 5 8.88 5.82 22.75
CA TYR A 5 8.24 5.32 21.55
C TYR A 5 7.92 3.85 21.78
N SER A 6 6.65 3.53 22.02
CA SER A 6 6.21 2.14 22.15
C SER A 6 6.22 1.49 20.77
N THR A 7 7.28 0.75 20.43
CA THR A 7 7.28 -0.22 19.34
C THR A 7 6.53 -1.46 19.79
N THR A 8 5.22 -1.33 20.02
CA THR A 8 4.34 -2.48 20.19
C THR A 8 4.53 -3.39 18.98
N ASN A 9 4.82 -4.68 19.22
CA ASN A 9 4.98 -5.77 18.24
C ASN A 9 3.71 -5.99 17.40
N GLN A 10 3.25 -4.97 16.70
CA GLN A 10 2.17 -5.07 15.73
C GLN A 10 2.84 -5.56 14.44
N SER A 11 2.80 -6.87 14.23
CA SER A 11 3.25 -7.45 12.98
C SER A 11 2.60 -6.70 11.82
N TYR A 12 3.37 -6.44 10.76
CA TYR A 12 2.89 -5.70 9.60
C TYR A 12 1.68 -6.42 9.00
N LYS A 13 0.48 -5.95 9.34
CA LYS A 13 -0.78 -6.54 8.92
C LYS A 13 -1.46 -5.57 7.97
N HIS A 14 -1.71 -6.03 6.76
CA HIS A 14 -2.50 -5.28 5.79
C HIS A 14 -3.91 -4.98 6.33
N LEU A 15 -4.55 -3.95 5.78
CA LEU A 15 -5.96 -3.72 6.04
C LEU A 15 -6.76 -4.85 5.41
N SER A 16 -7.58 -5.49 6.22
CA SER A 16 -8.56 -6.48 5.77
C SER A 16 -9.65 -5.80 4.93
N GLU A 17 -10.43 -6.61 4.22
CA GLU A 17 -11.61 -6.14 3.50
C GLU A 17 -12.64 -5.51 4.45
N ALA A 18 -12.87 -6.13 5.61
CA ALA A 18 -13.75 -5.60 6.66
C ALA A 18 -13.29 -4.22 7.15
N GLU A 19 -12.01 -4.05 7.47
CA GLU A 19 -11.47 -2.75 7.90
C GLU A 19 -11.60 -1.68 6.81
N ARG A 20 -11.49 -2.05 5.53
CA ARG A 20 -11.75 -1.10 4.43
C ARG A 20 -13.21 -0.69 4.35
N GLY A 21 -14.14 -1.63 4.55
CA GLY A 21 -15.57 -1.34 4.65
C GLY A 21 -15.89 -0.41 5.82
N GLU A 22 -15.25 -0.62 6.97
CA GLU A 22 -15.36 0.29 8.12
C GLU A 22 -14.82 1.69 7.81
N ILE A 23 -13.69 1.81 7.11
CA ILE A 23 -13.15 3.11 6.66
C ILE A 23 -14.16 3.83 5.77
N GLU A 24 -14.77 3.14 4.80
CA GLU A 24 -15.81 3.71 3.93
C GLU A 24 -17.01 4.21 4.74
N ALA A 25 -17.55 3.39 5.63
CA ALA A 25 -18.69 3.74 6.48
C ALA A 25 -18.37 4.94 7.40
N TYR A 26 -17.16 5.00 7.98
CA TYR A 26 -16.77 6.14 8.80
C TYR A 26 -16.57 7.42 7.97
N LEU A 27 -16.06 7.31 6.75
CA LEU A 27 -15.93 8.48 5.87
C LEU A 27 -17.29 9.00 5.41
N SER A 28 -18.27 8.12 5.17
CA SER A 28 -19.62 8.55 4.78
C SER A 28 -20.34 9.32 5.88
N VAL A 29 -20.01 9.07 7.16
CA VAL A 29 -20.49 9.87 8.31
C VAL A 29 -19.57 11.03 8.69
N GLY A 30 -18.56 11.35 7.87
CA GLY A 30 -17.74 12.56 7.99
C GLY A 30 -16.61 12.50 9.02
N LEU A 31 -16.19 11.30 9.44
CA LEU A 31 -15.08 11.16 10.38
C LEU A 31 -13.72 11.55 9.79
N LYS A 32 -12.87 12.12 10.64
CA LYS A 32 -11.49 12.44 10.30
C LYS A 32 -10.60 11.17 10.36
N PRO A 33 -9.56 11.05 9.51
CA PRO A 33 -8.66 9.89 9.50
C PRO A 33 -8.03 9.54 10.86
N ALA A 34 -7.77 10.54 11.71
CA ALA A 34 -7.22 10.31 13.05
C ALA A 34 -8.22 9.60 13.98
N GLU A 35 -9.52 9.89 13.84
CA GLU A 35 -10.57 9.23 14.61
C GLU A 35 -10.80 7.80 14.12
N ILE A 36 -10.83 7.62 12.80
CA ILE A 36 -10.91 6.29 12.16
C ILE A 36 -9.76 5.39 12.65
N ALA A 37 -8.55 5.93 12.69
CA ALA A 37 -7.37 5.21 13.17
C ALA A 37 -7.51 4.75 14.63
N ARG A 38 -8.05 5.60 15.52
CA ARG A 38 -8.33 5.24 16.91
C ARG A 38 -9.35 4.12 17.02
N ARG A 39 -10.46 4.20 16.27
CA ARG A 39 -11.52 3.17 16.28
C ARG A 39 -11.05 1.82 15.79
N LEU A 40 -10.23 1.81 14.74
CA LEU A 40 -9.69 0.57 14.16
C LEU A 40 -8.45 0.04 14.90
N GLY A 41 -7.91 0.76 15.89
CA GLY A 41 -6.64 0.39 16.52
C GLY A 41 -5.46 0.37 15.53
N ARG A 42 -5.52 1.21 14.49
CA ARG A 42 -4.50 1.31 13.43
C ARG A 42 -3.72 2.61 13.53
N ASN A 43 -2.51 2.61 12.96
CA ASN A 43 -1.73 3.83 12.88
C ASN A 43 -2.41 4.85 11.95
N ARG A 44 -2.43 6.14 12.37
CA ARG A 44 -2.99 7.24 11.58
C ARG A 44 -2.42 7.29 10.15
N SER A 45 -1.11 7.08 10.01
CA SER A 45 -0.44 7.10 8.71
C SER A 45 -0.95 6.01 7.77
N THR A 46 -1.33 4.84 8.31
CA THR A 46 -1.92 3.75 7.52
C THR A 46 -3.25 4.17 6.93
N ILE A 47 -4.14 4.73 7.75
CA ILE A 47 -5.46 5.19 7.32
C ILE A 47 -5.34 6.33 6.31
N THR A 48 -4.48 7.33 6.57
CA THR A 48 -4.28 8.44 5.63
C THR A 48 -3.73 7.96 4.28
N ARG A 49 -2.76 7.04 4.27
CA ARG A 49 -2.21 6.49 3.01
C ARG A 49 -3.25 5.69 2.24
N GLU A 50 -4.04 4.87 2.93
CA GLU A 50 -5.12 4.11 2.31
C GLU A 50 -6.11 5.03 1.61
N ILE A 51 -6.59 6.05 2.32
CA ILE A 51 -7.55 7.04 1.82
C ILE A 51 -6.98 7.80 0.61
N ASN A 52 -5.75 8.33 0.72
CA ASN A 52 -5.13 9.11 -0.36
C ASN A 52 -4.91 8.31 -1.64
N ARG A 53 -4.74 6.98 -1.56
CA ARG A 53 -4.59 6.10 -2.73
C ARG A 53 -5.90 5.88 -3.50
N ALA A 54 -7.06 6.09 -2.85
CA ALA A 54 -8.37 5.69 -3.35
C ALA A 54 -9.32 6.87 -3.67
N ILE A 55 -8.95 8.11 -3.32
CA ILE A 55 -9.87 9.27 -3.30
C ILE A 55 -10.35 9.77 -4.69
N THR A 56 -9.53 9.75 -5.74
CA THR A 56 -9.91 10.43 -7.00
C THR A 56 -10.82 9.55 -7.85
N GLN A 57 -12.12 9.87 -7.88
CA GLN A 57 -13.12 9.16 -8.67
C GLN A 57 -13.68 10.04 -9.79
N VAL A 58 -14.08 9.42 -10.90
CA VAL A 58 -14.65 10.09 -12.08
C VAL A 58 -16.01 9.48 -12.37
N LYS A 59 -17.04 10.33 -12.45
CA LYS A 59 -18.36 9.95 -12.96
C LYS A 59 -18.66 10.67 -14.26
N LYS A 60 -19.40 10.03 -15.17
CA LYS A 60 -19.96 10.72 -16.34
C LYS A 60 -21.35 11.24 -15.98
N VAL A 61 -21.57 12.54 -16.12
CA VAL A 61 -22.88 13.18 -15.96
C VAL A 61 -23.13 13.99 -17.22
N ASN A 62 -24.23 13.70 -17.93
CA ASN A 62 -24.60 14.37 -19.19
C ASN A 62 -23.47 14.40 -20.24
N GLY A 63 -22.72 13.30 -20.36
CA GLY A 63 -21.58 13.20 -21.28
C GLY A 63 -20.28 13.85 -20.80
N GLN A 64 -20.30 14.62 -19.70
CA GLN A 64 -19.11 15.26 -19.14
C GLN A 64 -18.51 14.46 -17.99
N LYS A 65 -17.17 14.47 -17.89
CA LYS A 65 -16.45 13.87 -16.76
C LYS A 65 -16.51 14.82 -15.56
N VAL A 66 -17.09 14.35 -14.46
CA VAL A 66 -17.13 15.05 -13.17
C VAL A 66 -16.24 14.29 -12.19
N TYR A 67 -15.28 15.00 -11.60
CA TYR A 67 -14.40 14.46 -10.58
C TYR A 67 -15.03 14.67 -9.21
N TYR A 68 -14.96 13.65 -8.36
CA TYR A 68 -15.41 13.74 -6.97
C TYR A 68 -14.52 12.89 -6.08
N GLN A 69 -14.46 13.26 -4.80
CA GLN A 69 -13.71 12.52 -3.81
C GLN A 69 -14.64 11.53 -3.12
N HIS A 70 -14.44 10.24 -3.34
CA HIS A 70 -15.15 9.18 -2.64
C HIS A 70 -14.23 7.99 -2.42
N TYR A 71 -14.27 7.43 -1.21
CA TYR A 71 -13.53 6.23 -0.87
C TYR A 71 -14.45 5.03 -1.04
N TYR A 72 -14.13 4.17 -2.00
CA TYR A 72 -14.85 2.91 -2.24
C TYR A 72 -14.00 1.74 -1.74
N ALA A 73 -14.49 0.99 -0.76
CA ALA A 73 -13.71 -0.08 -0.12
C ALA A 73 -13.38 -1.22 -1.09
N ASP A 74 -14.30 -1.57 -1.97
CA ASP A 74 -14.15 -2.58 -3.01
C ASP A 74 -13.05 -2.19 -4.02
N ALA A 75 -13.05 -0.95 -4.50
CA ALA A 75 -12.03 -0.44 -5.41
C ALA A 75 -10.64 -0.43 -4.74
N ALA A 76 -10.57 -0.03 -3.47
CA ALA A 76 -9.32 -0.05 -2.70
C ALA A 76 -8.80 -1.49 -2.50
N HIS A 77 -9.69 -2.43 -2.17
CA HIS A 77 -9.35 -3.84 -2.02
C HIS A 77 -8.88 -4.46 -3.34
N ASN A 78 -9.62 -4.24 -4.43
CA ASN A 78 -9.29 -4.78 -5.76
C ASN A 78 -7.94 -4.24 -6.27
N ARG A 79 -7.66 -2.95 -6.09
CA ARG A 79 -6.34 -2.38 -6.41
C ARG A 79 -5.21 -3.07 -5.64
N TYR A 80 -5.42 -3.31 -4.35
CA TYR A 80 -4.44 -4.03 -3.54
C TYR A 80 -4.24 -5.47 -4.04
N ARG A 81 -5.34 -6.18 -4.32
CA ARG A 81 -5.32 -7.55 -4.82
C ARG A 81 -4.54 -7.67 -6.13
N HIS A 82 -4.86 -6.84 -7.12
CA HIS A 82 -4.16 -6.83 -8.41
C HIS A 82 -2.67 -6.49 -8.27
N ALA A 83 -2.33 -5.51 -7.43
CA ALA A 83 -0.93 -5.19 -7.17
C ALA A 83 -0.18 -6.35 -6.50
N ARG A 84 -0.88 -7.13 -5.65
CA ARG A 84 -0.31 -8.30 -5.00
C ARG A 84 -0.15 -9.49 -5.95
N GLU A 85 -1.12 -9.71 -6.84
CA GLU A 85 -1.05 -10.73 -7.89
C GLU A 85 0.09 -10.43 -8.87
N ALA A 86 0.32 -9.16 -9.22
CA ALA A 86 1.44 -8.72 -10.03
C ALA A 86 2.78 -8.70 -9.25
N SER A 87 2.76 -8.84 -7.93
CA SER A 87 3.96 -8.87 -7.09
C SER A 87 4.49 -10.29 -7.03
N TYR A 88 5.35 -10.63 -8.00
CA TYR A 88 6.09 -11.88 -8.00
C TYR A 88 7.58 -11.61 -7.70
N TYR A 89 8.20 -12.56 -7.01
CA TYR A 89 9.66 -12.62 -6.97
C TYR A 89 10.12 -13.09 -8.35
N LEU A 90 10.92 -12.27 -9.05
CA LEU A 90 11.66 -12.73 -10.23
C LEU A 90 12.59 -13.83 -9.75
N LYS A 91 12.17 -15.08 -9.97
CA LYS A 91 13.02 -16.24 -9.74
C LYS A 91 14.24 -16.13 -10.67
N LEU A 92 15.36 -16.68 -10.23
CA LEU A 92 16.64 -16.63 -10.98
C LEU A 92 16.51 -17.21 -12.40
N ASP A 93 15.55 -18.11 -12.63
CA ASP A 93 15.22 -18.70 -13.93
C ASP A 93 14.60 -17.71 -14.93
N CYS A 94 14.15 -16.54 -14.46
CA CYS A 94 13.59 -15.45 -15.27
C CYS A 94 14.61 -14.32 -15.52
N VAL A 95 15.84 -14.47 -15.04
CA VAL A 95 16.93 -13.50 -15.21
C VAL A 95 17.74 -13.91 -16.44
N SER A 96 18.19 -12.95 -17.26
CA SER A 96 18.94 -13.31 -18.48
C SER A 96 20.26 -14.00 -18.14
N ASP A 97 20.62 -15.00 -18.95
CA ASP A 97 21.90 -15.72 -18.80
C ASP A 97 23.09 -14.77 -18.90
N ASP A 98 23.00 -13.74 -19.77
CA ASP A 98 24.01 -12.69 -19.88
C ASP A 98 24.18 -11.92 -18.56
N PHE A 99 23.09 -11.52 -17.91
CA PHE A 99 23.16 -10.84 -16.62
C PHE A 99 23.79 -11.74 -15.55
N LEU A 100 23.38 -13.02 -15.49
CA LEU A 100 23.92 -13.95 -14.50
C LEU A 100 25.41 -14.24 -14.72
N ARG A 101 25.87 -14.29 -15.97
CA ARG A 101 27.28 -14.42 -16.33
C ARG A 101 28.08 -13.22 -15.85
N GLU A 102 27.71 -12.01 -16.28
CA GLU A 102 28.38 -10.76 -15.91
C GLU A 102 28.38 -10.57 -14.37
N PHE A 103 27.25 -10.86 -13.71
CA PHE A 103 27.14 -10.81 -12.26
C PHE A 103 28.10 -11.79 -11.58
N THR A 104 28.20 -13.03 -12.07
CA THR A 104 29.09 -14.05 -11.50
C THR A 104 30.56 -13.68 -11.69
N GLU A 105 30.91 -13.11 -12.84
CA GLU A 105 32.27 -12.60 -13.11
C GLU A 105 32.62 -11.46 -12.16
N ALA A 106 31.75 -10.46 -12.02
CA ALA A 106 31.95 -9.35 -11.11
C ALA A 106 32.09 -9.77 -9.64
N MET A 107 31.34 -10.79 -9.19
CA MET A 107 31.44 -11.31 -7.82
C MET A 107 32.72 -12.14 -7.57
N ARG A 108 33.36 -12.64 -8.63
CA ARG A 108 34.64 -13.35 -8.56
C ARG A 108 35.85 -12.40 -8.62
N GLU A 109 35.67 -11.19 -9.14
CA GLU A 109 36.72 -10.18 -9.12
C GLU A 109 37.06 -9.77 -7.67
N LYS A 110 38.35 -9.77 -7.34
CA LYS A 110 38.82 -9.27 -6.05
C LYS A 110 38.50 -7.78 -5.97
N PRO A 111 37.87 -7.27 -4.89
CA PRO A 111 37.56 -5.85 -4.78
C PRO A 111 38.84 -5.03 -4.94
N ARG A 112 38.79 -4.02 -5.82
CA ARG A 112 39.92 -3.12 -6.08
C ARG A 112 40.22 -2.33 -4.80
N GLY A 113 41.12 -2.85 -3.98
CA GLY A 113 41.48 -2.25 -2.69
C GLY A 113 41.91 -3.23 -1.59
N ALA A 114 41.97 -4.54 -1.85
CA ALA A 114 42.50 -5.54 -0.91
C ALA A 114 43.69 -6.32 -1.48
#